data_AF-A0A9B0WXY9-F1
#
_entry.id   AF-A0A9B0WXY9-F1
#
_cell.length_a   1.000
_cell.length_b   1.000
_cell.length_c   1.000
_cell.angle_alpha   90.00
_cell.angle_beta   90.00
_cell.angle_gamma   90.00
#
_symmetry.space_group_name_H-M   'P 1'
#
loop_
_entity.id
_entity.type
_entity.pdbx_description
1 polymer ?
#
loop_
_entity_poly.entity_id
_entity_poly.type
_entity_poly.pdbx_seq_one_letter_code
_entity_poly.pdbx_strand_id
1 'polypeptide(L)'
;MLCFLRGMAFVPFLLVTWSSAAFIISYVVAVLSGHVNPFLPYIRYPISKLPVNLFSQQFWVGLRFALKQIKGTLRGLKSGKVQILLHLYKTTTVLFIIKKSNGDNSPGCLSFSGAATMYTRYKIVEKQNETSYFSTPVFNLVSLVLGLVGCIGMGIVANFQELAVPVVHDGGALLAFVCGVVYTFLQSIISYKSCPQWNSLMTCHVRMAISAVSCAAVVPMIACASLISITKLEWNPREKDYIYHVVSAVCEWTVAFGFIFYFLTFIQDFQNVTLRISTEINDDI
;
A
#
# COMPACT_ATOMS: atom_id res chain seq x y z
N MET A 1 -1.94 18.29 -27.89
CA MET A 1 -2.24 16.93 -28.43
C MET A 1 -2.97 16.11 -27.36
N LEU A 2 -4.12 15.51 -27.66
CA LEU A 2 -4.90 14.72 -26.70
C LEU A 2 -4.47 13.25 -26.76
N CYS A 3 -3.91 12.72 -25.66
CA CYS A 3 -3.64 11.29 -25.53
C CYS A 3 -4.68 10.65 -24.61
N PHE A 4 -5.26 9.53 -25.04
CA PHE A 4 -6.15 8.71 -24.25
C PHE A 4 -5.42 7.42 -23.85
N LEU A 5 -5.30 7.17 -22.55
CA LEU A 5 -4.99 5.82 -22.06
C LEU A 5 -6.32 5.14 -21.69
N ARG A 6 -6.67 4.11 -22.44
CA ARG A 6 -7.84 3.26 -22.15
C ARG A 6 -7.43 2.18 -21.15
N GLY A 7 -8.18 2.07 -20.05
CA GLY A 7 -7.97 1.04 -19.04
C GLY A 7 -6.86 1.41 -18.06
N MET A 8 -7.24 1.92 -16.90
CA MET A 8 -6.34 2.20 -15.77
C MET A 8 -5.96 0.94 -14.98
N ALA A 9 -6.48 -0.23 -15.38
CA ALA A 9 -6.33 -1.50 -14.69
C ALA A 9 -4.87 -1.96 -14.54
N PHE A 10 -3.96 -1.45 -15.38
CA PHE A 10 -2.53 -1.71 -15.25
C PHE A 10 -1.97 -1.24 -13.90
N VAL A 11 -2.55 -0.21 -13.26
CA VAL A 11 -2.07 0.33 -11.97
C VAL A 11 -2.22 -0.71 -10.85
N PRO A 12 -3.43 -1.19 -10.50
CA PRO A 12 -3.59 -2.24 -9.48
C PRO A 12 -3.03 -3.59 -9.93
N PHE A 13 -3.04 -3.89 -11.23
CA PHE A 13 -2.44 -5.13 -11.74
C PHE A 13 -0.93 -5.18 -11.51
N LEU A 14 -0.19 -4.11 -11.86
CA LEU A 14 1.24 -4.02 -11.61
C LEU A 14 1.55 -4.06 -10.11
N LEU A 15 0.75 -3.38 -9.28
CA LEU A 15 0.89 -3.43 -7.83
C LEU A 15 0.85 -4.87 -7.34
N VAL A 16 -0.20 -5.63 -7.69
CA VAL A 16 -0.42 -6.97 -7.14
C VAL A 16 0.58 -7.97 -7.70
N THR A 17 0.81 -7.95 -9.02
CA THR A 17 1.79 -8.84 -9.64
C THR A 17 3.19 -8.61 -9.08
N TRP A 18 3.60 -7.34 -8.93
CA TRP A 18 4.89 -6.99 -8.34
C TRP A 18 4.98 -7.41 -6.87
N SER A 19 3.98 -7.10 -6.04
CA SER A 19 4.00 -7.47 -4.62
C SER A 19 4.05 -8.99 -4.41
N SER A 20 3.29 -9.74 -5.21
CA SER A 20 3.25 -11.20 -5.13
C SER A 20 4.55 -11.81 -5.62
N ALA A 21 5.10 -11.34 -6.74
CA ALA A 21 6.40 -11.80 -7.25
C ALA A 21 7.51 -11.50 -6.24
N ALA A 22 7.51 -10.29 -5.67
CA ALA A 22 8.49 -9.89 -4.68
C ALA A 22 8.46 -10.80 -3.45
N PHE A 23 7.26 -11.07 -2.93
CA PHE A 23 7.08 -11.99 -1.80
C PHE A 23 7.56 -13.40 -2.14
N ILE A 24 7.08 -14.00 -3.24
CA ILE A 24 7.41 -15.38 -3.62
C ILE A 24 8.91 -15.54 -3.83
N ILE A 25 9.54 -14.64 -4.59
CA ILE A 25 10.98 -14.72 -4.87
C ILE A 25 11.79 -14.59 -3.57
N SER A 26 11.45 -13.62 -2.71
CA SER A 26 12.15 -13.45 -1.43
C SER A 26 12.02 -14.67 -0.52
N TYR A 27 10.83 -15.28 -0.48
CA TYR A 27 10.57 -16.49 0.29
C TYR A 27 11.35 -17.70 -0.24
N VAL A 28 11.30 -17.92 -1.56
CA VAL A 28 12.03 -19.02 -2.20
C VAL A 28 13.54 -18.87 -1.96
N VAL A 29 14.10 -17.66 -2.10
CA VAL A 29 15.52 -17.41 -1.81
C VAL A 29 15.85 -17.70 -0.34
N ALA A 30 14.99 -17.29 0.60
CA ALA A 30 15.20 -17.54 2.03
C ALA A 30 15.14 -19.03 2.39
N VAL A 31 14.23 -19.79 1.77
CA VAL A 31 14.15 -21.25 1.92
C VAL A 31 15.36 -21.95 1.32
N LEU A 32 15.74 -21.59 0.08
CA LEU A 32 16.91 -22.17 -0.60
C LEU A 32 18.23 -21.85 0.09
N SER A 33 18.31 -20.72 0.80
CA SER A 33 19.48 -20.33 1.60
C SER A 33 19.51 -20.98 2.99
N GLY A 34 18.51 -21.81 3.32
CA GLY A 34 18.41 -22.48 4.63
C GLY A 34 18.08 -21.52 5.79
N HIS A 35 17.61 -20.31 5.50
CA HIS A 35 17.29 -19.30 6.50
C HIS A 35 15.90 -19.48 7.10
N VAL A 36 14.93 -20.02 6.33
CA VAL A 36 13.53 -20.16 6.76
C VAL A 36 13.01 -21.57 6.49
N ASN A 37 12.22 -22.10 7.42
CA ASN A 37 11.57 -23.40 7.24
C ASN A 37 10.47 -23.33 6.15
N PRO A 38 10.38 -24.30 5.24
CA PRO A 38 9.42 -24.26 4.11
C PRO A 38 7.94 -24.22 4.49
N PHE A 39 7.61 -24.55 5.74
CA PHE A 39 6.23 -24.71 6.22
C PHE A 39 5.62 -23.44 6.81
N LEU A 40 6.41 -22.45 7.25
CA LEU A 40 5.88 -21.18 7.75
C LEU A 40 6.81 -20.00 7.43
N PRO A 41 6.40 -19.05 6.56
CA PRO A 41 7.13 -17.80 6.36
C PRO A 41 6.98 -16.93 7.62
N TYR A 42 8.04 -16.81 8.42
CA TYR A 42 8.09 -15.79 9.48
C TYR A 42 8.57 -14.47 8.88
N ILE A 43 7.78 -13.39 8.99
CA ILE A 43 8.19 -12.03 8.57
C ILE A 43 9.42 -11.58 9.37
N ARG A 44 9.51 -12.04 10.62
CA ARG A 44 10.49 -11.62 11.62
C ARG A 44 11.87 -12.30 11.52
N TYR A 45 12.27 -12.76 10.34
CA TYR A 45 13.64 -13.25 10.14
C TYR A 45 14.58 -12.09 9.85
N PRO A 46 15.79 -12.02 10.45
CA PRO A 46 16.74 -10.94 10.20
C PRO A 46 17.07 -10.78 8.71
N ILE A 47 16.51 -9.75 8.07
CA ILE A 47 16.86 -9.35 6.69
C ILE A 47 18.36 -9.02 6.59
N SER A 48 19.01 -8.71 7.71
CA SER A 48 20.46 -8.48 7.81
C SER A 48 21.34 -9.67 7.41
N LYS A 49 20.78 -10.89 7.25
CA LYS A 49 21.53 -12.07 6.78
C LYS A 49 21.29 -12.44 5.31
N LEU A 50 20.37 -11.79 4.59
CA LEU A 50 20.23 -12.00 3.14
C LEU A 50 21.15 -11.05 2.36
N PRO A 51 21.78 -11.48 1.25
CA PRO A 51 22.56 -10.57 0.39
C PRO A 51 21.59 -9.63 -0.35
N VAL A 52 21.34 -8.47 0.24
CA VAL A 52 20.40 -7.43 -0.22
C VAL A 52 20.97 -6.63 -1.40
N ASN A 53 21.39 -7.28 -2.49
CA ASN A 53 21.96 -6.57 -3.66
C ASN A 53 21.27 -6.86 -5.01
N LEU A 54 20.32 -7.81 -5.09
CA LEU A 54 19.58 -8.07 -6.34
C LEU A 54 18.21 -7.36 -6.43
N PHE A 55 17.63 -6.98 -5.30
CA PHE A 55 16.23 -6.52 -5.23
C PHE A 55 16.05 -5.01 -5.48
N SER A 56 17.13 -4.24 -5.44
CA SER A 56 17.13 -2.76 -5.56
C SER A 56 17.37 -2.25 -6.99
N GLN A 57 17.79 -3.09 -7.95
CA GLN A 57 18.24 -2.60 -9.26
C GLN A 57 17.17 -2.54 -10.37
N GLN A 58 16.05 -3.27 -10.30
CA GLN A 58 14.98 -3.21 -11.32
C GLN A 58 13.97 -2.05 -11.12
N PHE A 59 14.22 -1.26 -10.07
CA PHE A 59 13.45 -0.13 -9.53
C PHE A 59 13.31 1.10 -10.44
N TRP A 60 14.21 1.32 -11.40
CA TRP A 60 14.39 2.65 -12.00
C TRP A 60 13.59 2.98 -13.27
N VAL A 61 13.03 1.97 -13.94
CA VAL A 61 12.34 2.18 -15.23
C VAL A 61 10.87 2.51 -15.03
N GLY A 62 10.17 1.79 -14.15
CA GLY A 62 8.75 2.04 -13.82
C GLY A 62 8.52 3.30 -13.00
N LEU A 63 9.41 3.59 -12.03
CA LEU A 63 9.35 4.77 -11.18
C LEU A 63 9.56 6.07 -11.97
N ARG A 64 10.48 6.08 -12.96
CA ARG A 64 10.67 7.24 -13.86
C ARG A 64 9.44 7.53 -14.72
N PHE A 65 8.71 6.50 -15.14
CA PHE A 65 7.47 6.64 -15.89
C PHE A 65 6.33 7.21 -15.04
N ALA A 66 6.14 6.67 -13.83
CA ALA A 66 5.07 7.12 -12.93
C ALA A 66 5.34 8.52 -12.34
N LEU A 67 6.60 8.84 -12.01
CA LEU A 67 6.98 10.18 -11.55
C LEU A 67 6.87 11.25 -12.65
N LYS A 68 7.14 10.90 -13.92
CA LYS A 68 6.87 11.80 -15.06
C LYS A 68 5.38 12.09 -15.22
N GLN A 69 4.52 11.09 -15.02
CA GLN A 69 3.06 11.24 -15.07
C GLN A 69 2.55 12.13 -13.92
N ILE A 70 2.93 11.84 -12.68
CA ILE A 70 2.48 12.59 -11.50
C ILE A 70 2.99 14.04 -11.51
N LYS A 71 4.27 14.28 -11.87
CA LYS A 71 4.83 15.64 -12.01
C LYS A 71 4.22 16.41 -13.19
N GLY A 72 3.69 15.72 -14.20
CA GLY A 72 2.91 16.30 -15.29
C GLY A 72 1.52 16.74 -14.82
N THR A 73 0.81 15.87 -14.09
CA THR A 73 -0.55 16.15 -13.58
C THR A 73 -0.56 17.24 -12.50
N LEU A 74 0.46 17.30 -11.63
CA LEU A 74 0.53 18.28 -10.55
C LEU A 74 0.88 19.70 -11.01
N ARG A 75 1.48 19.87 -12.20
CA ARG A 75 1.81 21.20 -12.75
C ARG A 75 0.59 21.98 -13.27
N GLY A 76 -0.55 21.31 -13.51
CA GLY A 76 -1.76 21.94 -14.06
C GLY A 76 -2.84 22.30 -13.04
N LEU A 77 -2.64 22.05 -11.74
CA LEU A 77 -3.70 22.17 -10.73
C LEU A 77 -3.46 23.35 -9.78
N LYS A 78 -3.98 24.53 -10.13
CA LYS A 78 -4.06 25.70 -9.21
C LYS A 78 -5.32 25.58 -8.34
N SER A 79 -5.25 24.85 -7.22
CA SER A 79 -6.31 24.87 -6.19
C SER A 79 -5.73 24.60 -4.80
N GLY A 80 -6.23 25.29 -3.77
CA GLY A 80 -5.74 25.14 -2.37
C GLY A 80 -5.76 23.71 -1.82
N LYS A 81 -6.62 22.82 -2.36
CA LYS A 81 -6.64 21.39 -2.03
C LYS A 81 -5.41 20.61 -2.51
N VAL A 82 -4.74 21.12 -3.54
CA VAL A 82 -3.54 20.53 -4.17
C VAL A 82 -2.30 20.82 -3.34
N GLN A 83 -2.28 21.92 -2.56
CA GLN A 83 -1.15 22.23 -1.68
C GLN A 83 -0.98 21.22 -0.55
N ILE A 84 -2.04 20.62 -0.02
CA ILE A 84 -1.94 19.56 0.99
C ILE A 84 -1.32 18.29 0.38
N LEU A 85 -1.73 17.91 -0.84
CA LEU A 85 -1.11 16.79 -1.58
C LEU A 85 0.34 17.08 -1.97
N LEU A 86 0.66 18.33 -2.34
CA LEU A 86 2.02 18.77 -2.62
C LEU A 86 2.88 18.86 -1.37
N HIS A 87 2.29 19.18 -0.21
CA HIS A 87 2.97 19.20 1.07
C HIS A 87 3.26 17.78 1.53
N LEU A 88 2.28 16.86 1.47
CA LEU A 88 2.50 15.42 1.70
C LEU A 88 3.53 14.82 0.73
N TYR A 89 3.46 15.16 -0.56
CA TYR A 89 4.48 14.79 -1.56
C TYR A 89 5.87 15.35 -1.22
N LYS A 90 5.95 16.62 -0.79
CA LYS A 90 7.20 17.25 -0.34
C LYS A 90 7.72 16.62 0.95
N THR A 91 6.89 16.25 1.91
CA THR A 91 7.31 15.58 3.15
C THR A 91 7.91 14.20 2.84
N THR A 92 7.28 13.43 1.95
CA THR A 92 7.85 12.17 1.44
C THR A 92 9.15 12.41 0.66
N THR A 93 9.26 13.54 -0.04
CA THR A 93 10.49 13.95 -0.77
C THR A 93 11.60 14.49 0.16
N VAL A 94 11.25 15.05 1.32
CA VAL A 94 12.22 15.56 2.32
C VAL A 94 12.84 14.39 3.08
N LEU A 95 12.05 13.37 3.46
CA LEU A 95 12.60 12.07 3.92
C LEU A 95 13.52 11.42 2.86
N PHE A 96 13.19 11.58 1.57
CA PHE A 96 14.00 11.12 0.44
C PHE A 96 15.33 11.89 0.27
N ILE A 97 15.37 13.20 0.54
CA ILE A 97 16.60 14.01 0.49
C ILE A 97 17.54 13.66 1.66
N ILE A 98 17.00 13.42 2.86
CA ILE A 98 17.79 13.05 4.04
C ILE A 98 18.49 11.69 3.82
N LYS A 99 17.86 10.72 3.14
CA LYS A 99 18.47 9.40 2.87
C LYS A 99 19.43 9.41 1.66
N LYS A 100 19.19 10.25 0.64
CA LYS A 100 20.12 10.45 -0.48
C LYS A 100 21.49 10.99 -0.03
N SER A 101 21.54 11.73 1.09
CA SER A 101 22.80 12.19 1.70
C SER A 101 23.67 11.06 2.25
N ASN A 102 23.13 9.85 2.45
CA ASN A 102 23.83 8.71 3.07
C ASN A 102 24.20 7.60 2.07
N GLY A 103 24.12 7.84 0.76
CA GLY A 103 24.61 6.90 -0.27
C GLY A 103 23.76 5.64 -0.50
N ASP A 104 22.60 5.53 0.14
CA ASP A 104 21.78 4.33 0.13
C ASP A 104 20.61 4.43 -0.87
N ASN A 105 20.65 3.63 -1.94
CA ASN A 105 19.68 3.64 -3.06
C ASN A 105 18.56 2.61 -2.89
N SER A 106 17.66 2.81 -1.93
CA SER A 106 16.29 2.24 -1.85
C SER A 106 15.60 2.82 -0.62
N PRO A 107 14.25 2.94 -0.50
CA PRO A 107 13.16 2.12 -1.08
C PRO A 107 11.85 2.92 -1.42
N GLY A 108 10.76 2.23 -1.83
CA GLY A 108 9.39 2.79 -1.79
C GLY A 108 8.35 2.32 -2.83
N CYS A 109 8.64 1.33 -3.68
CA CYS A 109 7.79 0.98 -4.83
C CYS A 109 6.35 0.58 -4.47
N LEU A 110 6.14 -0.21 -3.40
CA LEU A 110 4.80 -0.65 -2.98
C LEU A 110 3.97 0.48 -2.37
N SER A 111 4.55 1.29 -1.48
CA SER A 111 3.87 2.44 -0.86
C SER A 111 3.39 3.44 -1.91
N PHE A 112 4.25 3.74 -2.89
CA PHE A 112 3.91 4.65 -3.99
C PHE A 112 2.85 4.06 -4.94
N SER A 113 2.97 2.78 -5.30
CA SER A 113 1.98 2.11 -6.15
C SER A 113 0.63 1.99 -5.45
N GLY A 114 0.64 1.73 -4.13
CA GLY A 114 -0.56 1.73 -3.28
C GLY A 114 -1.22 3.11 -3.27
N ALA A 115 -0.46 4.16 -3.00
CA ALA A 115 -0.96 5.53 -3.02
C ALA A 115 -1.55 5.93 -4.39
N ALA A 116 -0.89 5.56 -5.49
CA ALA A 116 -1.39 5.80 -6.85
C ALA A 116 -2.71 5.06 -7.11
N THR A 117 -2.81 3.80 -6.66
CA THR A 117 -4.03 2.99 -6.77
C THR A 117 -5.17 3.61 -5.97
N MET A 118 -4.94 3.97 -4.71
CA MET A 118 -5.94 4.58 -3.84
C MET A 118 -6.40 5.95 -4.34
N TYR A 119 -5.48 6.78 -4.84
CA TYR A 119 -5.81 8.07 -5.43
C TYR A 119 -6.63 7.93 -6.72
N THR A 120 -6.26 6.98 -7.58
CA THR A 120 -7.05 6.66 -8.77
C THR A 120 -8.46 6.23 -8.37
N ARG A 121 -8.59 5.36 -7.35
CA ARG A 121 -9.90 4.95 -6.83
C ARG A 121 -10.71 6.12 -6.30
N TYR A 122 -10.09 7.01 -5.52
CA TYR A 122 -10.73 8.23 -5.03
C TYR A 122 -11.31 9.06 -6.18
N LYS A 123 -10.54 9.27 -7.26
CA LYS A 123 -10.97 10.02 -8.44
C LYS A 123 -12.11 9.35 -9.19
N ILE A 124 -12.08 8.02 -9.31
CA ILE A 124 -13.18 7.26 -9.91
C ILE A 124 -14.45 7.46 -9.10
N VAL A 125 -14.40 7.27 -7.79
CA VAL A 125 -15.56 7.45 -6.90
C VAL A 125 -16.06 8.89 -6.91
N GLU A 126 -15.17 9.89 -6.89
CA GLU A 126 -15.52 11.31 -7.02
C GLU A 126 -16.34 11.56 -8.29
N LYS A 127 -15.87 11.04 -9.44
CA LYS A 127 -16.56 11.22 -10.72
C LYS A 127 -17.90 10.46 -10.79
N GLN A 128 -17.96 9.25 -10.26
CA GLN A 128 -19.21 8.48 -10.18
C GLN A 128 -20.24 9.18 -9.29
N ASN A 129 -19.78 9.80 -8.21
CA ASN A 129 -20.63 10.49 -7.25
C ASN A 129 -21.19 11.82 -7.79
N GLU A 130 -20.50 12.51 -8.70
CA GLU A 130 -21.05 13.67 -9.43
C GLU A 130 -22.31 13.29 -10.25
N THR A 131 -22.39 12.05 -10.72
CA THR A 131 -23.51 11.57 -11.53
C THR A 131 -24.64 10.98 -10.69
N SER A 132 -24.31 10.26 -9.62
CA SER A 132 -25.29 9.44 -8.88
C SER A 132 -25.51 9.84 -7.43
N TYR A 133 -24.74 10.79 -6.88
CA TYR A 133 -24.91 11.37 -5.55
C TYR A 133 -25.11 10.34 -4.41
N PHE A 134 -24.35 9.24 -4.43
CA PHE A 134 -24.53 8.13 -3.49
C PHE A 134 -23.73 8.25 -2.18
N SER A 135 -22.77 9.17 -2.11
CA SER A 135 -21.91 9.39 -0.93
C SER A 135 -21.53 10.85 -0.79
N THR A 136 -21.13 11.27 0.41
CA THR A 136 -20.58 12.62 0.60
C THR A 136 -19.12 12.66 0.12
N PRO A 137 -18.68 13.76 -0.52
CA PRO A 137 -17.29 13.88 -0.98
C PRO A 137 -16.29 13.82 0.17
N VAL A 138 -16.68 14.28 1.36
CA VAL A 138 -15.87 14.20 2.60
C VAL A 138 -15.61 12.75 2.99
N PHE A 139 -16.60 11.85 2.86
CA PHE A 139 -16.42 10.44 3.23
C PHE A 139 -15.38 9.74 2.36
N ASN A 140 -15.41 9.99 1.05
CA ASN A 140 -14.40 9.49 0.12
C ASN A 140 -13.01 10.08 0.38
N LEU A 141 -12.94 11.38 0.73
CA LEU A 141 -11.69 12.05 1.07
C LEU A 141 -11.07 11.51 2.36
N VAL A 142 -11.85 11.32 3.42
CA VAL A 142 -11.39 10.74 4.70
C VAL A 142 -10.82 9.35 4.47
N SER A 143 -11.50 8.52 3.67
CA SER A 143 -10.98 7.22 3.29
C SER A 143 -9.62 7.36 2.60
N LEU A 144 -9.49 8.23 1.58
CA LEU A 144 -8.21 8.45 0.89
C LEU A 144 -7.09 8.87 1.87
N VAL A 145 -7.36 9.84 2.76
CA VAL A 145 -6.35 10.32 3.72
C VAL A 145 -5.84 9.19 4.60
N LEU A 146 -6.74 8.36 5.14
CA LEU A 146 -6.35 7.18 5.92
C LEU A 146 -5.51 6.21 5.09
N GLY A 147 -5.90 5.94 3.86
CA GLY A 147 -5.11 5.10 2.96
C GLY A 147 -3.70 5.64 2.69
N LEU A 148 -3.55 6.94 2.48
CA LEU A 148 -2.25 7.60 2.26
C LEU A 148 -1.39 7.58 3.54
N VAL A 149 -1.99 7.77 4.71
CA VAL A 149 -1.29 7.62 6.00
C VAL A 149 -0.79 6.18 6.18
N GLY A 150 -1.60 5.18 5.81
CA GLY A 150 -1.16 3.79 5.78
C GLY A 150 0.02 3.56 4.82
N CYS A 151 0.02 4.20 3.64
CA CYS A 151 1.16 4.15 2.71
C CYS A 151 2.43 4.78 3.31
N ILE A 152 2.31 5.85 4.09
CA ILE A 152 3.45 6.42 4.84
C ILE A 152 3.99 5.37 5.82
N GLY A 153 3.12 4.70 6.57
CA GLY A 153 3.50 3.59 7.45
C GLY A 153 4.26 2.49 6.72
N MET A 154 3.76 2.02 5.56
CA MET A 154 4.45 1.05 4.71
C MET A 154 5.82 1.55 4.24
N GLY A 155 5.95 2.86 3.97
CA GLY A 155 7.22 3.50 3.66
C GLY A 155 8.21 3.39 4.82
N ILE A 156 7.77 3.63 6.05
CA ILE A 156 8.59 3.52 7.27
C ILE A 156 9.05 2.07 7.46
N VAL A 157 8.14 1.10 7.43
CA VAL A 157 8.44 -0.34 7.57
C VAL A 157 9.47 -0.81 6.54
N ALA A 158 9.38 -0.32 5.30
CA ALA A 158 10.33 -0.66 4.23
C ALA A 158 11.71 0.01 4.38
N ASN A 159 11.82 1.06 5.19
CA ASN A 159 13.02 1.88 5.33
C ASN A 159 13.80 1.60 6.60
N PHE A 160 13.11 1.31 7.69
CA PHE A 160 13.67 1.12 9.01
C PHE A 160 13.54 -0.35 9.37
N GLN A 161 14.69 -1.01 9.59
CA GLN A 161 14.72 -2.42 9.95
C GLN A 161 14.25 -2.59 11.40
N GLU A 162 13.42 -3.59 11.64
CA GLU A 162 12.90 -3.96 12.97
C GLU A 162 14.03 -4.13 14.01
N LEU A 163 15.15 -4.73 13.62
CA LEU A 163 16.25 -5.03 14.55
C LEU A 163 17.16 -3.84 14.84
N ALA A 164 17.19 -2.84 13.96
CA ALA A 164 18.06 -1.68 14.11
C ALA A 164 17.33 -0.54 14.82
N VAL A 165 16.05 -0.32 14.47
CA VAL A 165 15.24 0.79 15.00
C VAL A 165 13.81 0.31 15.28
N PRO A 166 13.61 -0.61 16.24
CA PRO A 166 12.33 -1.30 16.45
C PRO A 166 11.17 -0.36 16.70
N VAL A 167 11.36 0.67 17.54
CA VAL A 167 10.30 1.64 17.88
C VAL A 167 9.76 2.35 16.63
N VAL A 168 10.64 2.71 15.69
CA VAL A 168 10.23 3.39 14.45
C VAL A 168 9.58 2.39 13.48
N HIS A 169 10.13 1.18 13.39
CA HIS A 169 9.56 0.11 12.56
C HIS A 169 8.14 -0.25 13.02
N ASP A 170 7.96 -0.55 14.30
CA ASP A 170 6.68 -0.95 14.89
C ASP A 170 5.65 0.18 14.82
N GLY A 171 6.08 1.43 15.05
CA GLY A 171 5.24 2.61 14.83
C GLY A 171 4.77 2.74 13.38
N GLY A 172 5.66 2.47 12.42
CA GLY A 172 5.34 2.40 10.99
C GLY A 172 4.36 1.26 10.67
N ALA A 173 4.54 0.09 11.27
CA ALA A 173 3.68 -1.08 11.08
C ALA A 173 2.27 -0.84 11.62
N LEU A 174 2.14 -0.29 12.83
CA LEU A 174 0.86 0.08 13.42
C LEU A 174 0.11 1.07 12.51
N LEU A 175 0.81 2.10 12.02
CA LEU A 175 0.24 3.09 11.10
C LEU A 175 -0.22 2.45 9.78
N ALA A 176 0.58 1.54 9.22
CA ALA A 176 0.27 0.86 7.96
C ALA A 176 -0.97 -0.03 8.09
N PHE A 177 -0.98 -0.93 9.07
CA PHE A 177 -2.03 -1.93 9.22
C PHE A 177 -3.35 -1.31 9.68
N VAL A 178 -3.35 -0.45 10.70
CA VAL A 178 -4.58 0.15 11.22
C VAL A 178 -5.22 1.05 10.17
N CYS A 179 -4.47 2.00 9.61
CA CYS A 179 -5.04 2.90 8.60
C CYS A 179 -5.42 2.16 7.31
N GLY A 180 -4.68 1.11 6.92
CA GLY A 180 -5.02 0.25 5.78
C GLY A 180 -6.33 -0.51 5.98
N VAL A 181 -6.55 -1.10 7.16
CA VAL A 181 -7.79 -1.81 7.49
C VAL A 181 -9.00 -0.87 7.50
N VAL A 182 -8.84 0.32 8.10
CA VAL A 182 -9.92 1.31 8.09
C VAL A 182 -10.20 1.79 6.66
N TYR A 183 -9.17 1.98 5.83
CA TYR A 183 -9.34 2.31 4.41
C TYR A 183 -10.18 1.27 3.66
N THR A 184 -9.84 -0.03 3.78
CA THR A 184 -10.57 -1.10 3.07
C THR A 184 -12.01 -1.23 3.56
N PHE A 185 -12.26 -1.02 4.85
CA PHE A 185 -13.62 -1.01 5.42
C PHE A 185 -14.46 0.13 4.85
N LEU A 186 -13.94 1.36 4.89
CA LEU A 186 -14.63 2.52 4.34
C LEU A 186 -14.89 2.37 2.83
N GLN A 187 -13.91 1.88 2.05
CA GLN A 187 -14.09 1.62 0.63
C GLN A 187 -15.12 0.50 0.35
N SER A 188 -15.27 -0.47 1.25
CA SER A 188 -16.31 -1.51 1.14
C SER A 188 -17.69 -0.90 1.31
N ILE A 189 -17.87 0.00 2.29
CA ILE A 189 -19.11 0.75 2.49
C ILE A 189 -19.44 1.61 1.26
N ILE A 190 -18.44 2.34 0.72
CA ILE A 190 -18.61 3.14 -0.51
C ILE A 190 -19.06 2.24 -1.68
N SER A 191 -18.50 1.03 -1.80
CA SER A 191 -18.86 0.09 -2.84
C SER A 191 -20.34 -0.29 -2.77
N TYR A 192 -20.85 -0.62 -1.56
CA TYR A 192 -22.27 -0.89 -1.36
C TYR A 192 -23.16 0.31 -1.68
N LYS A 193 -22.78 1.52 -1.26
CA LYS A 193 -23.56 2.74 -1.57
C LYS A 193 -23.65 3.00 -3.07
N SER A 194 -22.64 2.61 -3.84
CA SER A 194 -22.59 2.78 -5.30
C SER A 194 -23.29 1.65 -6.10
N CYS A 195 -23.78 0.61 -5.41
CA CYS A 195 -24.50 -0.52 -6.01
C CYS A 195 -25.97 -0.13 -6.30
N PRO A 196 -26.59 -0.62 -7.39
CA PRO A 196 -26.03 -1.48 -8.44
C PRO A 196 -25.36 -0.73 -9.59
N GLN A 197 -25.41 0.61 -9.59
CA GLN A 197 -25.03 1.42 -10.74
C GLN A 197 -23.54 1.30 -11.12
N TRP A 198 -22.65 1.27 -10.13
CA TRP A 198 -21.20 1.31 -10.34
C TRP A 198 -20.45 0.09 -9.81
N ASN A 199 -21.09 -0.70 -8.95
CA ASN A 199 -20.54 -1.93 -8.40
C ASN A 199 -21.60 -3.03 -8.41
N SER A 200 -21.16 -4.26 -8.69
CA SER A 200 -22.01 -5.44 -8.54
C SER A 200 -22.14 -5.81 -7.06
N LEU A 201 -23.25 -6.45 -6.68
CA LEU A 201 -23.42 -6.99 -5.33
C LEU A 201 -22.30 -7.97 -4.96
N MET A 202 -21.87 -8.82 -5.89
CA MET A 202 -20.77 -9.77 -5.67
C MET A 202 -19.46 -9.05 -5.30
N THR A 203 -19.08 -8.01 -6.04
CA THR A 203 -17.90 -7.20 -5.72
C THR A 203 -18.01 -6.57 -4.33
N CYS A 204 -19.20 -6.11 -3.94
CA CYS A 204 -19.44 -5.54 -2.61
C CYS A 204 -19.27 -6.58 -1.49
N HIS A 205 -19.84 -7.78 -1.66
CA HIS A 205 -19.69 -8.88 -0.70
C HIS A 205 -18.23 -9.33 -0.55
N VAL A 206 -17.51 -9.49 -1.66
CA VAL A 206 -16.09 -9.86 -1.64
C VAL A 206 -15.26 -8.81 -0.90
N ARG A 207 -15.44 -7.52 -1.20
CA ARG A 207 -14.72 -6.42 -0.53
C ARG A 207 -15.00 -6.39 0.97
N MET A 208 -16.26 -6.54 1.36
CA MET A 208 -16.66 -6.55 2.77
C MET A 208 -16.12 -7.78 3.50
N ALA A 209 -16.14 -8.95 2.89
CA ALA A 209 -15.57 -10.16 3.49
C ALA A 209 -14.07 -10.00 3.75
N ILE A 210 -13.30 -9.52 2.77
CA ILE A 210 -11.86 -9.26 2.91
C ILE A 210 -11.62 -8.23 4.03
N SER A 211 -12.39 -7.14 4.05
CA SER A 211 -12.27 -6.10 5.06
C SER A 211 -12.61 -6.62 6.46
N ALA A 212 -13.69 -7.38 6.62
CA ALA A 212 -14.10 -7.96 7.90
C ALA A 212 -13.05 -8.94 8.46
N VAL A 213 -12.50 -9.81 7.60
CA VAL A 213 -11.38 -10.69 7.99
C VAL A 213 -10.16 -9.88 8.42
N SER A 214 -9.84 -8.80 7.71
CA SER A 214 -8.72 -7.92 8.07
C SER A 214 -8.95 -7.19 9.41
N CYS A 215 -10.17 -6.72 9.67
CA CYS A 215 -10.56 -6.13 10.96
C CYS A 215 -10.47 -7.15 12.11
N ALA A 216 -10.89 -8.40 11.88
CA ALA A 216 -10.81 -9.44 12.89
C ALA A 216 -9.35 -9.86 13.18
N ALA A 217 -8.48 -9.84 12.17
CA ALA A 217 -7.08 -10.21 12.30
C ALA A 217 -6.20 -9.11 12.91
N VAL A 218 -6.50 -7.82 12.67
CA VAL A 218 -5.64 -6.72 13.16
C VAL A 218 -5.63 -6.63 14.71
N VAL A 219 -6.73 -6.98 15.38
CA VAL A 219 -6.84 -6.94 16.85
C VAL A 219 -5.89 -7.93 17.55
N PRO A 220 -5.97 -9.25 17.29
CA PRO A 220 -5.04 -10.21 17.88
C PRO A 220 -3.60 -9.98 17.42
N MET A 221 -3.36 -9.48 16.20
CA MET A 221 -2.02 -9.09 15.75
C MET A 221 -1.41 -8.05 16.70
N ILE A 222 -2.10 -6.94 16.96
CA ILE A 222 -1.61 -5.88 17.85
C ILE A 222 -1.49 -6.37 19.29
N ALA A 223 -2.51 -7.07 19.78
CA ALA A 223 -2.53 -7.57 21.16
C ALA A 223 -1.39 -8.55 21.43
N CYS A 224 -1.20 -9.55 20.57
CA CYS A 224 -0.13 -10.54 20.73
C CYS A 224 1.25 -9.93 20.51
N ALA A 225 1.43 -9.01 19.56
CA ALA A 225 2.70 -8.30 19.36
C ALA A 225 3.10 -7.47 20.60
N SER A 226 2.13 -6.83 21.26
CA SER A 226 2.37 -6.00 22.45
C SER A 226 2.74 -6.80 23.70
N LEU A 227 2.39 -8.09 23.74
CA LEU A 227 2.70 -8.99 24.86
C LEU A 227 4.10 -9.61 24.77
N ILE A 228 4.79 -9.40 23.65
CA ILE A 228 6.09 -10.02 23.35
C ILE A 228 7.22 -9.01 23.55
N SER A 229 8.34 -9.47 24.12
CA SER A 229 9.55 -8.66 24.19
C SER A 229 10.14 -8.39 22.81
N ILE A 230 10.28 -7.11 22.47
CA ILE A 230 10.77 -6.59 21.18
C ILE A 230 12.18 -7.11 20.82
N THR A 231 12.97 -7.51 21.82
CA THR A 231 14.38 -7.89 21.67
C THR A 231 14.62 -9.39 21.44
N LYS A 232 13.57 -10.22 21.41
CA LYS A 232 13.73 -11.68 21.33
C LYS A 232 13.83 -12.17 19.88
N LEU A 233 15.03 -12.60 19.50
CA LEU A 233 15.35 -13.07 18.14
C LEU A 233 15.20 -14.60 17.97
N GLU A 234 15.46 -15.36 19.04
CA GLU A 234 15.39 -16.83 19.03
C GLU A 234 14.12 -17.30 19.71
N TRP A 235 13.28 -17.97 18.92
CA TRP A 235 11.98 -18.47 19.33
C TRP A 235 12.07 -19.97 19.58
N ASN A 236 11.93 -20.39 20.83
CA ASN A 236 11.90 -21.81 21.18
C ASN A 236 10.44 -22.29 21.27
N PRO A 237 10.01 -23.29 20.49
CA PRO A 237 8.64 -23.81 20.52
C PRO A 237 8.16 -24.30 21.89
N ARG A 238 9.07 -24.50 22.85
CA ARG A 238 8.75 -24.93 24.22
C ARG A 238 8.40 -23.77 25.17
N GLU A 239 8.56 -22.52 24.73
CA GLU A 239 8.27 -21.34 25.54
C GLU A 239 6.82 -20.90 25.38
N LYS A 240 6.20 -20.40 26.46
CA LYS A 240 4.80 -19.97 26.44
C LYS A 240 4.55 -18.81 25.47
N ASP A 241 5.55 -17.93 25.28
CA ASP A 241 5.42 -16.75 24.43
C ASP A 241 5.46 -17.07 22.91
N TYR A 242 5.90 -18.28 22.56
CA TYR A 242 5.98 -18.74 21.17
C TYR A 242 4.60 -18.72 20.49
N ILE A 243 3.55 -19.11 21.21
CA ILE A 243 2.18 -19.13 20.67
C ILE A 243 1.72 -17.71 20.30
N TYR A 244 2.01 -16.71 21.14
CA TYR A 244 1.67 -15.32 20.84
C TYR A 244 2.41 -14.82 19.59
N HIS A 245 3.68 -15.19 19.42
CA HIS A 245 4.46 -14.84 18.23
C HIS A 245 3.83 -15.43 16.96
N VAL A 246 3.48 -16.73 16.98
CA VAL A 246 2.87 -17.41 15.85
C VAL A 246 1.50 -16.80 15.51
N VAL A 247 0.66 -16.57 16.52
CA VAL A 247 -0.67 -15.94 16.32
C VAL A 247 -0.52 -14.55 15.72
N SER A 248 0.37 -13.72 16.27
CA SER A 248 0.65 -12.39 15.73
C SER A 248 1.12 -12.45 14.27
N ALA A 249 2.05 -13.36 13.94
CA ALA A 249 2.58 -13.50 12.59
C ALA A 249 1.52 -13.97 11.59
N VAL A 250 0.69 -14.94 11.95
CA VAL A 250 -0.41 -15.43 11.09
C VAL A 250 -1.44 -14.31 10.84
N CYS A 251 -1.80 -13.57 11.89
CA CYS A 251 -2.71 -12.44 11.76
C CYS A 251 -2.12 -11.30 10.90
N GLU A 252 -0.83 -11.01 11.05
CA GLU A 252 -0.11 -10.04 10.22
C GLU A 252 -0.17 -10.40 8.74
N TRP A 253 0.16 -11.66 8.38
CA TRP A 253 0.05 -12.15 7.02
C TRP A 253 -1.38 -12.10 6.48
N THR A 254 -2.36 -12.43 7.33
CA THR A 254 -3.78 -12.39 6.95
C THR A 254 -4.18 -10.98 6.54
N VAL A 255 -3.78 -9.96 7.29
CA VAL A 255 -4.05 -8.55 6.94
C VAL A 255 -3.27 -8.13 5.69
N ALA A 256 -1.98 -8.51 5.58
CA ALA A 256 -1.14 -8.17 4.44
C ALA A 256 -1.69 -8.73 3.11
N PHE A 257 -2.03 -10.02 3.06
CA PHE A 257 -2.69 -10.63 1.90
C PHE A 257 -4.09 -10.08 1.68
N GLY A 258 -4.81 -9.74 2.76
CA GLY A 258 -6.08 -9.03 2.70
C GLY A 258 -5.97 -7.75 1.86
N PHE A 259 -4.95 -6.92 2.07
CA PHE A 259 -4.72 -5.71 1.27
C PHE A 259 -4.45 -6.00 -0.20
N ILE A 260 -3.63 -7.02 -0.51
CA ILE A 260 -3.31 -7.42 -1.88
C ILE A 260 -4.59 -7.88 -2.61
N PHE A 261 -5.35 -8.78 -1.99
CA PHE A 261 -6.61 -9.27 -2.54
C PHE A 261 -7.66 -8.16 -2.67
N TYR A 262 -7.68 -7.20 -1.73
CA TYR A 262 -8.55 -6.05 -1.84
C TYR A 262 -8.20 -5.20 -3.07
N PHE A 263 -6.91 -4.94 -3.34
CA PHE A 263 -6.50 -4.20 -4.53
C PHE A 263 -6.77 -4.94 -5.84
N LEU A 264 -6.76 -6.28 -5.86
CA LEU A 264 -7.21 -7.05 -7.03
C LEU A 264 -8.64 -6.70 -7.42
N THR A 265 -9.52 -6.47 -6.43
CA THR A 265 -10.92 -6.09 -6.71
C THR A 265 -11.04 -4.75 -7.44
N PHE A 266 -10.01 -3.89 -7.43
CA PHE A 266 -10.02 -2.61 -8.15
C PHE A 266 -9.68 -2.76 -9.64
N ILE A 267 -9.13 -3.90 -10.08
CA ILE A 267 -8.82 -4.12 -11.49
C ILE A 267 -10.08 -3.91 -12.35
N GLN A 268 -11.21 -4.51 -11.95
CA GLN A 268 -12.49 -4.38 -12.66
C GLN A 268 -12.96 -2.91 -12.73
N ASP A 269 -12.88 -2.19 -11.61
CA ASP A 269 -13.30 -0.80 -11.53
C ASP A 269 -12.47 0.12 -12.43
N PHE A 270 -11.19 -0.24 -12.66
CA PHE A 270 -10.24 0.59 -13.40
C PHE A 270 -10.24 0.25 -14.90
N GLN A 271 -10.77 -0.92 -15.30
CA GLN A 271 -10.86 -1.33 -16.70
C GLN A 271 -11.73 -0.39 -17.54
N ASN A 272 -12.76 0.19 -16.92
CA ASN A 272 -13.74 1.04 -17.61
C ASN A 272 -13.40 2.54 -17.56
N VAL A 273 -12.20 2.91 -17.10
CA VAL A 273 -11.78 4.30 -16.90
C VAL A 273 -10.77 4.70 -17.97
N THR A 274 -11.02 5.85 -18.60
CA THR A 274 -10.14 6.46 -19.60
C THR A 274 -9.55 7.76 -19.04
N LEU A 275 -8.22 7.86 -19.02
CA LEU A 275 -7.56 9.12 -18.72
C LEU A 275 -7.48 9.99 -19.97
N ARG A 276 -7.93 11.24 -19.85
CA ARG A 276 -7.75 12.29 -20.87
C ARG A 276 -6.64 13.22 -20.37
N ILE A 277 -5.50 13.22 -21.05
CA ILE A 277 -4.38 14.13 -20.77
C ILE A 277 -4.39 15.23 -21.83
N SER A 278 -4.66 16.47 -21.42
CA SER A 278 -4.54 17.67 -22.26
C SER A 278 -3.19 18.33 -22.01
N THR A 279 -2.44 18.55 -23.09
CA THR A 279 -1.20 19.33 -23.09
C THR A 279 -1.50 20.71 -23.67
N GLU A 280 -1.38 21.75 -22.85
CA GLU A 280 -1.46 23.14 -23.28
C GLU A 280 -0.03 23.67 -23.46
N ILE A 281 0.24 24.26 -24.62
CA ILE A 281 1.47 25.02 -24.88
C ILE A 281 1.08 26.48 -24.62
N ASN A 282 1.65 27.09 -23.59
CA ASN A 282 1.58 28.54 -23.46
C ASN A 282 2.65 29.09 -24.39
N ASP A 283 2.20 29.69 -25.50
CA ASP A 283 3.04 30.55 -26.32
C ASP A 283 3.21 31.88 -25.56
N ASP A 284 4.12 31.89 -24.59
CA ASP A 284 4.67 33.14 -24.07
C ASP A 284 5.66 33.65 -25.13
N ILE A 285 5.15 34.47 -26.07
CA ILE A 285 5.95 35.30 -26.98
C ILE A 285 6.64 36.40 -26.17
#